data_AF-A0A2R7Y4A5-F1
#
_entry.id   AF-A0A2R7Y4A5-F1
#
_cell.length_a   1.000
_cell.length_b   1.000
_cell.length_c   1.000
_cell.angle_alpha   90.00
_cell.angle_beta   90.00
_cell.angle_gamma   90.00
#
_symmetry.space_group_name_H-M   'P 1'
#
loop_
_entity.id
_entity.type
_entity.pdbx_description
1 polymer ?
#
loop_
_entity_poly.entity_id
_entity_poly.type
_entity_poly.pdbx_seq_one_letter_code
_entity_poly.pdbx_strand_id
1 'polypeptide(L)'
;MVTYTRLTWIFWPWAFMMLGGTGNNVGVFLGVLTFVVVRTMIYVYKGVISAVLPIAPEWLEYILVGLVIVAIALFRPQGILPEKPLLSLPKEKIQKFLEGISKEGSQT
;
A
#
# COMPACT_ATOMS: atom_id res chain seq x y z
N MET A 1 -30.92 -2.24 2.37
CA MET A 1 -30.27 -1.08 3.03
C MET A 1 -28.80 -1.13 2.68
N VAL A 2 -28.22 -0.05 2.16
CA VAL A 2 -26.76 0.04 2.00
C VAL A 2 -26.19 0.15 3.40
N THR A 3 -25.51 -0.88 3.90
CA THR A 3 -24.99 -0.90 5.27
C THR A 3 -23.71 -0.08 5.33
N TYR A 4 -23.80 1.12 5.92
CA TYR A 4 -22.66 2.00 6.18
C TYR A 4 -21.90 1.47 7.41
N THR A 5 -20.98 0.53 7.19
CA THR A 5 -20.13 -0.01 8.26
C THR A 5 -18.79 0.68 8.29
N ARG A 6 -18.19 0.79 9.48
CA ARG A 6 -16.82 1.31 9.67
C ARG A 6 -15.80 0.61 8.78
N LEU A 7 -16.04 -0.67 8.52
CA LEU A 7 -15.29 -1.45 7.55
C LEU A 7 -15.31 -0.74 6.19
N THR A 8 -16.47 -0.64 5.54
CA THR A 8 -16.59 -0.13 4.16
C THR A 8 -16.09 1.31 3.96
N TRP A 9 -16.20 2.17 4.97
CA TRP A 9 -15.90 3.60 4.82
C TRP A 9 -14.50 4.03 5.25
N ILE A 10 -13.90 3.36 6.22
CA ILE A 10 -12.58 3.73 6.74
C ILE A 10 -11.58 2.63 6.42
N PHE A 11 -11.92 1.39 6.77
CA PHE A 11 -10.99 0.29 6.66
C PHE A 11 -10.63 -0.05 5.21
N TRP A 12 -11.60 -0.20 4.30
CA TRP A 12 -11.28 -0.55 2.90
C TRP A 12 -10.47 0.55 2.19
N PRO A 13 -10.86 1.84 2.22
CA PRO A 13 -10.06 2.90 1.59
C PRO A 13 -8.64 2.98 2.19
N TRP A 14 -8.52 2.89 3.52
CA TRP A 14 -7.24 2.88 4.20
C TRP A 14 -6.39 1.66 3.83
N ALA A 15 -6.96 0.46 3.81
CA ALA A 15 -6.27 -0.77 3.44
C ALA A 15 -5.75 -0.69 2.00
N PHE A 16 -6.53 -0.14 1.06
CA PHE A 16 -6.07 0.04 -0.32
C PHE A 16 -4.87 0.98 -0.42
N MET A 17 -4.91 2.09 0.32
CA MET A 17 -3.81 3.06 0.35
C MET A 17 -2.55 2.47 1.01
N MET A 18 -2.71 1.77 2.14
CA MET A 18 -1.60 1.16 2.87
C MET A 18 -0.91 0.08 2.05
N LEU A 19 -1.67 -0.78 1.35
CA LEU A 19 -1.12 -1.85 0.53
C LEU A 19 -0.35 -1.33 -0.70
N GLY A 20 -0.81 -0.23 -1.30
CA GLY A 20 -0.15 0.36 -2.47
C GLY A 20 1.13 1.14 -2.15
N GLY A 21 1.26 1.64 -0.92
CA GLY A 21 2.36 2.49 -0.48
C GLY A 21 1.92 3.96 -0.39
N THR A 22 2.15 4.57 0.77
CA THR A 22 1.68 5.92 1.11
C THR A 22 2.42 7.05 0.39
N GLY A 23 3.56 6.75 -0.26
CA GLY A 23 4.48 7.74 -0.82
C GLY A 23 4.40 7.96 -2.34
N ASN A 24 3.53 7.27 -3.09
CA ASN A 24 3.39 7.50 -4.54
C ASN A 24 2.01 7.07 -5.10
N ASN A 25 1.38 7.94 -5.90
CA ASN A 25 0.08 7.69 -6.54
C ASN A 25 0.06 6.42 -7.39
N VAL A 26 1.19 6.07 -8.02
CA VAL A 26 1.34 4.84 -8.83
C VAL A 26 1.29 3.58 -7.96
N GLY A 27 1.90 3.62 -6.77
CA GLY A 27 1.86 2.53 -5.81
C GLY A 27 0.44 2.29 -5.30
N VAL A 28 -0.26 3.36 -4.91
CA VAL A 28 -1.68 3.31 -4.51
C VAL A 28 -2.54 2.69 -5.59
N PHE A 29 -2.41 3.13 -6.85
CA PHE A 29 -3.19 2.59 -7.96
C PHE A 29 -2.97 1.07 -8.13
N LEU A 30 -1.71 0.63 -8.09
CA LEU A 30 -1.38 -0.78 -8.24
C LEU A 30 -1.86 -1.62 -7.05
N GLY A 31 -1.80 -1.06 -5.83
CA GLY A 31 -2.32 -1.68 -4.61
C GLY A 31 -3.84 -1.86 -4.66
N VAL A 32 -4.57 -0.81 -5.05
CA VAL A 32 -6.03 -0.87 -5.27
C VAL A 32 -6.36 -1.93 -6.31
N LEU A 33 -5.69 -1.92 -7.46
CA LEU A 33 -5.96 -2.85 -8.55
C LEU A 33 -5.74 -4.30 -8.12
N THR A 34 -4.59 -4.59 -7.51
CA THR A 34 -4.26 -5.92 -7.01
C THR A 34 -5.29 -6.40 -5.99
N PHE A 35 -5.62 -5.54 -5.04
CA PHE A 35 -6.57 -5.87 -4.01
C PHE A 35 -7.98 -6.13 -4.57
N VAL A 36 -8.46 -5.29 -5.51
CA VAL A 36 -9.77 -5.47 -6.17
C VAL A 36 -9.82 -6.78 -6.95
N VAL A 37 -8.75 -7.13 -7.67
CA VAL A 37 -8.66 -8.40 -8.41
C VAL A 37 -8.74 -9.58 -7.45
N VAL A 38 -7.92 -9.59 -6.40
CA VAL A 38 -7.89 -10.67 -5.42
C VAL A 38 -9.23 -10.80 -4.70
N ARG A 39 -9.82 -9.67 -4.27
CA ARG A 39 -11.12 -9.67 -3.61
C ARG A 39 -12.23 -10.18 -4.54
N THR A 40 -12.20 -9.78 -5.82
CA THR A 40 -13.14 -10.29 -6.82
C THR A 40 -13.01 -11.79 -6.99
N MET A 41 -11.78 -12.31 -7.07
CA MET A 41 -11.55 -13.76 -7.10
C MET A 41 -12.13 -14.44 -5.85
N ILE A 42 -11.85 -13.93 -4.66
CA ILE A 42 -12.40 -14.47 -3.41
C ILE A 42 -13.94 -14.48 -3.46
N TYR A 43 -14.56 -13.39 -3.91
CA TYR A 43 -16.01 -13.28 -3.98
C TYR A 43 -16.64 -14.28 -4.97
N VAL A 44 -15.97 -14.56 -6.08
CA VAL A 44 -16.42 -15.56 -7.06
C VAL A 44 -16.28 -16.99 -6.52
N TYR A 45 -15.15 -17.29 -5.86
CA TYR A 45 -14.85 -18.65 -5.40
C TYR A 45 -15.38 -18.99 -4.00
N LYS A 46 -15.79 -18.01 -3.18
CA LYS A 46 -16.23 -18.25 -1.79
C LYS A 46 -17.38 -19.26 -1.69
N GLY A 47 -18.29 -19.29 -2.67
CA GLY A 47 -19.41 -20.24 -2.68
C GLY A 47 -18.93 -21.69 -2.83
N VAL A 48 -17.93 -21.92 -3.67
CA VAL A 48 -17.33 -23.25 -3.86
C VAL A 48 -16.52 -23.66 -2.63
N ILE A 49 -15.74 -22.74 -2.07
CA ILE A 49 -14.90 -23.00 -0.89
C ILE A 49 -15.76 -23.26 0.36
N SER A 50 -16.85 -22.52 0.53
CA SER A 50 -17.84 -22.71 1.61
C SER A 50 -18.66 -23.99 1.47
N ALA A 51 -18.73 -24.59 0.27
CA ALA A 51 -19.32 -25.92 0.09
C ALA A 51 -18.39 -27.04 0.60
N VAL A 52 -17.07 -26.82 0.56
CA VAL A 52 -16.05 -27.78 1.04
C VAL A 52 -15.74 -27.59 2.52
N LEU A 53 -15.67 -26.34 2.97
CA LEU A 53 -15.47 -25.96 4.37
C LEU A 53 -16.83 -25.53 4.93
N PRO A 54 -17.38 -26.16 6.00
CA PRO A 54 -18.66 -25.80 6.61
C PRO A 54 -18.61 -24.47 7.38
N ILE A 55 -18.15 -23.42 6.72
CA ILE A 55 -17.96 -22.05 7.21
C ILE A 55 -18.88 -21.16 6.38
N ALA A 56 -19.59 -20.25 7.02
CA ALA A 56 -20.47 -19.32 6.34
C ALA A 56 -19.69 -18.45 5.32
N PRO A 57 -20.21 -18.25 4.09
CA PRO A 57 -19.52 -17.53 3.01
C PRO A 57 -19.08 -16.12 3.39
N GLU A 58 -19.84 -15.44 4.25
CA GLU A 58 -19.56 -14.08 4.71
C GLU A 58 -18.30 -14.04 5.57
N TRP A 59 -18.14 -15.00 6.49
CA TRP A 59 -16.96 -15.10 7.36
C TRP A 59 -15.72 -15.50 6.59
N LEU A 60 -15.89 -16.40 5.62
CA LEU A 60 -14.80 -16.83 4.75
C LEU A 60 -14.23 -15.67 3.93
N GLU A 61 -15.08 -14.76 3.42
CA GLU A 61 -14.62 -13.55 2.72
C GLU A 61 -13.74 -12.69 3.64
N TYR A 62 -14.18 -12.44 4.88
CA TYR A 62 -13.39 -11.63 5.83
C TYR A 62 -12.05 -12.27 6.18
N ILE A 63 -12.01 -13.58 6.40
CA ILE A 63 -10.77 -14.32 6.73
C ILE A 63 -9.79 -14.24 5.55
N LEU A 64 -10.25 -14.53 4.34
CA LEU A 64 -9.40 -14.53 3.14
C LEU A 64 -8.89 -13.12 2.82
N VAL A 65 -9.75 -12.10 2.92
CA VAL A 65 -9.33 -10.71 2.72
C VAL A 65 -8.31 -10.28 3.77
N GLY A 66 -8.54 -10.61 5.04
CA GLY A 66 -7.58 -10.35 6.12
C GLY A 66 -6.24 -11.03 5.88
N LEU A 67 -6.25 -12.30 5.44
CA LEU A 67 -5.05 -13.07 5.13
C LEU A 67 -4.24 -12.44 3.99
N VAL A 68 -4.92 -11.96 2.94
CA VAL A 68 -4.29 -11.25 1.83
C VAL A 68 -3.62 -9.96 2.30
N ILE A 69 -4.29 -9.19 3.16
CA ILE A 69 -3.72 -7.96 3.73
C ILE A 69 -2.44 -8.29 4.51
N VAL A 70 -2.49 -9.30 5.39
CA VAL A 70 -1.32 -9.74 6.17
C VAL A 70 -0.20 -10.25 5.27
N ALA A 71 -0.52 -11.05 4.26
CA ALA A 71 0.47 -11.55 3.30
C ALA A 71 1.18 -10.40 2.59
N ILE A 72 0.44 -9.44 2.05
CA ILE A 72 1.04 -8.29 1.36
C ILE A 72 1.87 -7.44 2.33
N ALA A 73 1.38 -7.21 3.55
CA ALA A 73 2.12 -6.48 4.58
C ALA A 73 3.44 -7.17 4.95
N LEU A 74 3.47 -8.50 4.98
CA LEU A 74 4.68 -9.30 5.22
C LEU A 74 5.68 -9.22 4.06
N PHE A 75 5.20 -9.34 2.81
CA PHE A 75 6.09 -9.35 1.64
C PHE A 75 6.59 -7.96 1.22
N ARG A 76 5.82 -6.89 1.51
CA ARG A 76 6.13 -5.50 1.11
C ARG A 76 5.68 -4.49 2.18
N PRO A 77 6.33 -4.46 3.36
CA PRO A 77 5.92 -3.58 4.47
C PRO A 77 6.03 -2.08 4.16
N GLN A 78 6.79 -1.70 3.13
CA GLN A 78 6.94 -0.31 2.66
C GLN A 78 6.09 0.03 1.43
N GLY A 79 5.19 -0.87 1.00
CA GLY A 79 4.42 -0.74 -0.23
C GLY A 79 5.17 -1.27 -1.47
N ILE A 80 4.45 -1.46 -2.58
CA ILE A 80 5.01 -2.05 -3.80
C ILE A 80 6.08 -1.14 -4.44
N LEU A 81 5.95 0.18 -4.27
CA LEU A 81 6.93 1.15 -4.74
C LEU A 81 7.37 2.07 -3.60
N PRO A 82 8.61 1.91 -3.08
CA PRO A 82 9.11 2.76 -2.02
C PRO A 82 9.20 4.21 -2.50
N GLU A 83 8.83 5.13 -1.61
CA GLU A 83 8.89 6.56 -1.83
C GLU A 83 10.30 6.97 -2.26
N LYS A 84 10.42 7.73 -3.37
CA LYS A 84 11.72 8.34 -3.70
C LYS A 84 12.04 9.28 -2.55
N PRO A 85 13.21 9.18 -1.89
CA PRO A 85 13.55 10.06 -0.80
C PRO A 85 13.40 11.50 -1.28
N LEU A 86 12.46 12.22 -0.67
CA LEU A 86 12.29 13.65 -0.90
C LEU A 86 13.60 14.29 -0.48
N LEU A 87 14.41 14.69 -1.46
CA LEU A 87 15.64 15.40 -1.22
C LEU A 87 15.28 16.63 -0.38
N SER A 88 15.59 16.60 0.91
CA SER A 88 15.13 17.62 1.86
C SER A 88 15.76 19.00 1.61
N LEU A 89 16.71 19.06 0.67
CA LEU A 89 17.40 20.27 0.25
C LEU A 89 17.25 20.48 -1.26
N PRO A 90 16.89 21.71 -1.69
CA PRO A 90 16.98 22.10 -3.09
C PRO A 90 18.41 21.90 -3.60
N LYS A 91 18.56 21.35 -4.81
CA LYS A 91 19.88 21.10 -5.41
C LYS A 91 20.77 22.35 -5.46
N GLU A 92 20.17 23.52 -5.60
CA GLU A 92 20.85 24.82 -5.57
C GLU A 92 21.51 25.13 -4.21
N LYS A 93 20.88 24.76 -3.08
CA LYS A 93 21.50 24.92 -1.75
C LYS A 93 22.68 23.99 -1.57
N ILE A 94 22.57 22.75 -2.08
CA ILE A 94 23.65 21.77 -2.04
C ILE A 94 24.84 22.26 -2.87
N GLN A 95 24.59 22.80 -4.07
CA GLN A 95 25.63 23.36 -4.94
C GLN A 95 26.33 24.56 -4.30
N LYS A 96 25.59 25.52 -3.74
CA LYS A 96 26.19 26.67 -3.03
C LYS A 96 27.04 26.25 -1.84
N PHE A 97 26.63 25.20 -1.11
CA PHE A 97 27.40 24.69 0.02
C PHE A 97 28.69 24.00 -0.43
N LEU A 98 28.63 23.21 -1.51
CA LEU A 98 29.80 22.55 -2.11
C LEU A 98 30.79 23.56 -2.73
N GLU A 99 30.29 24.61 -3.38
CA GLU A 99 31.11 25.71 -3.90
C GLU A 99 31.79 26.51 -2.78
N GLY A 100 31.11 26.71 -1.64
CA GLY A 100 31.69 27.34 -0.46
C GLY A 100 32.87 26.54 0.09
N ILE A 101 32.69 25.24 0.30
CA ILE A 101 33.73 24.33 0.79
C ILE A 101 34.92 24.25 -0.18
N SER A 102 34.67 24.24 -1.50
CA SER A 102 35.73 24.19 -2.51
C SER A 102 36.58 25.47 -2.56
N LYS A 103 36.02 26.64 -2.20
CA LYS A 103 36.78 27.90 -2.14
C LYS A 103 37.62 28.01 -0.87
N GLU A 104 37.15 27.43 0.23
CA GLU A 104 37.82 27.43 1.53
C GLU A 104 39.03 26.49 1.55
N GLY A 105 38.92 25.31 0.91
CA GLY A 105 40.03 24.36 0.76
C GLY A 105 41.10 24.74 -0.28
N SER A 106 40.88 25.79 -1.08
CA SER A 106 41.86 26.29 -2.06
C SER A 106 42.67 27.49 -1.56
N GLN A 107 42.40 27.98 -0.34
CA GLN A 107 43.14 29.07 0.31
C GLN A 107 44.13 28.58 1.38
N THR A 108 44.29 27.27 1.55
CA THR A 108 45.35 26.64 2.37
C THR A 108 46.42 26.01 1.50
#